data_AF-A0A915CQG5-F1
#
_entry.id   AF-A0A915CQG5-F1
#
_cell.length_a   1.000
_cell.length_b   1.000
_cell.length_c   1.000
_cell.angle_alpha   90.00
_cell.angle_beta   90.00
_cell.angle_gamma   90.00
#
_symmetry.space_group_name_H-M   'P 1'
#
loop_
_entity.id
_entity.type
_entity.pdbx_description
1 polymer ?
#
loop_
_entity_poly.entity_id
_entity_poly.type
_entity_poly.pdbx_seq_one_letter_code
_entity_poly.pdbx_strand_id
1 'polypeptide(L)'
;MELQTFHSFYRLKALFSHFQIEPYRSGKGRKHEKLIRNNVAKIVASRVGNIGIFPNPGRRAAHALKLVVLSRLIASCIKDKGPTMINLAHIEELKLPPKMLSVIRAEFFGASRNFRGQMKINLNPTEKSRLIAHFLCMILLFDEPDFTVPISPLSVELNIGELTSVKLLQGLGCTITQCTAEQAILHNSLRMARLTGPPEKGGLKRFKFGKK
;
A
#
# COMPACT_ATOMS: atom_id res chain seq x y z
N MET A 1 30.57 -9.57 4.57
CA MET A 1 29.10 -9.72 4.38
C MET A 1 28.44 -8.47 3.77
N GLU A 2 29.20 -7.44 3.36
CA GLU A 2 28.66 -6.14 2.88
C GLU A 2 28.58 -6.01 1.34
N LEU A 3 29.26 -6.88 0.59
CA LEU A 3 29.30 -6.82 -0.88
C LEU A 3 28.00 -7.32 -1.54
N GLN A 4 27.26 -8.26 -0.92
CA GLN A 4 25.98 -8.76 -1.44
C GLN A 4 24.84 -7.74 -1.34
N THR A 5 24.82 -6.91 -0.28
CA THR A 5 23.87 -5.81 -0.11
C THR A 5 24.11 -4.70 -1.13
N PHE A 6 25.38 -4.41 -1.45
CA PHE A 6 25.75 -3.42 -2.45
C PHE A 6 25.31 -3.82 -3.86
N HIS A 7 25.57 -5.06 -4.28
CA HIS A 7 25.15 -5.53 -5.61
C HIS A 7 23.62 -5.59 -5.76
N SER A 8 22.91 -5.90 -4.67
CA SER A 8 21.44 -5.87 -4.60
C SER A 8 20.90 -4.44 -4.73
N PHE A 9 21.60 -3.44 -4.19
CA PHE A 9 21.24 -2.03 -4.29
C PHE A 9 21.30 -1.51 -5.74
N TYR A 10 22.29 -1.92 -6.54
CA TYR A 10 22.36 -1.54 -7.96
C TYR A 10 21.29 -2.20 -8.84
N ARG A 11 20.95 -3.47 -8.59
CA ARG A 11 19.80 -4.13 -9.24
C ARG A 11 18.48 -3.47 -8.86
N LEU A 12 18.34 -3.10 -7.58
CA LEU A 12 17.22 -2.30 -7.11
C LEU A 12 17.21 -0.92 -7.76
N LYS A 13 18.36 -0.28 -7.99
CA LYS A 13 18.47 1.03 -8.66
C LYS A 13 17.91 1.01 -10.09
N ALA A 14 18.13 -0.05 -10.86
CA ALA A 14 17.54 -0.22 -12.19
C ALA A 14 16.02 -0.40 -12.13
N LEU A 15 15.53 -1.23 -11.19
CA LEU A 15 14.11 -1.38 -10.87
C LEU A 15 13.49 -0.04 -10.44
N PHE A 16 14.20 0.70 -9.61
CA PHE A 16 13.82 2.02 -9.12
C PHE A 16 13.77 3.08 -10.20
N SER A 17 14.74 3.11 -11.11
CA SER A 17 14.67 3.94 -12.31
C SER A 17 13.46 3.55 -13.17
N HIS A 18 13.13 2.26 -13.24
CA HIS A 18 11.98 1.76 -13.99
C HIS A 18 10.63 2.16 -13.37
N PHE A 19 10.55 2.16 -12.04
CA PHE A 19 9.40 2.67 -11.26
C PHE A 19 9.47 4.16 -10.97
N GLN A 20 10.52 4.85 -11.43
CA GLN A 20 10.83 6.25 -11.15
C GLN A 20 10.95 6.60 -9.65
N ILE A 21 11.22 5.62 -8.79
CA ILE A 21 11.43 5.78 -7.35
C ILE A 21 12.95 5.91 -7.14
N GLU A 22 13.54 7.09 -7.26
CA GLU A 22 14.96 7.23 -6.91
C GLU A 22 15.15 7.32 -5.39
N PRO A 23 16.21 6.70 -4.81
CA PRO A 23 16.54 6.90 -3.41
C PRO A 23 16.77 8.39 -3.13
N TYR A 24 16.06 8.91 -2.14
CA TYR A 24 16.05 10.32 -1.79
C TYR A 24 17.46 10.84 -1.46
N ARG A 25 17.93 11.82 -2.24
CA ARG A 25 18.86 12.85 -1.77
C ARG A 25 18.07 14.14 -1.74
N SER A 26 17.94 14.73 -0.55
CA SER A 26 17.45 16.08 -0.23
C SER A 26 17.04 16.95 -1.44
N GLY A 27 15.74 17.05 -1.70
CA GLY A 27 15.17 17.91 -2.76
C GLY A 27 13.64 17.86 -2.78
N LYS A 28 13.00 18.69 -1.96
CA LYS A 28 11.62 18.51 -1.45
C LYS A 28 10.45 18.72 -2.43
N GLY A 29 10.64 19.25 -3.64
CA GLY A 29 9.50 19.70 -4.48
C GLY A 29 9.11 18.79 -5.66
N ARG A 30 10.05 18.51 -6.58
CA ARG A 30 9.70 18.08 -7.95
C ARG A 30 9.43 16.58 -8.13
N LYS A 31 9.82 15.72 -7.18
CA LYS A 31 9.76 14.25 -7.33
C LYS A 31 8.51 13.61 -6.69
N HIS A 32 7.87 14.26 -5.71
CA HIS A 32 6.59 13.79 -5.13
C HIS A 32 5.45 13.87 -6.16
N GLU A 33 5.41 14.96 -6.94
CA GLU A 33 4.49 15.09 -8.08
C GLU A 33 4.67 14.00 -9.12
N LYS A 34 5.90 13.53 -9.35
CA LYS A 34 6.18 12.47 -10.32
C LYS A 34 5.56 11.14 -9.89
N LEU A 35 5.61 10.79 -8.60
CA LEU A 35 4.94 9.59 -8.09
C LEU A 35 3.42 9.70 -8.22
N ILE A 36 2.85 10.85 -7.87
CA ILE A 36 1.41 11.12 -8.02
C ILE A 36 0.98 11.00 -9.49
N ARG A 37 1.74 11.58 -10.43
CA ARG A 37 1.49 11.46 -11.88
C ARG A 37 1.52 10.01 -12.37
N ASN A 38 2.22 9.11 -11.67
CA ASN A 38 2.27 7.68 -11.97
C ASN A 38 1.18 6.85 -11.23
N ASN A 39 0.10 7.48 -10.77
CA ASN A 39 -0.99 6.84 -10.01
C ASN A 39 -0.53 6.22 -8.68
N VAL A 40 0.51 6.77 -8.05
CA VAL A 40 0.86 6.41 -6.66
C VAL A 40 0.03 7.27 -5.72
N ALA A 41 -0.58 6.65 -4.71
CA ALA A 41 -1.35 7.32 -3.68
C ALA A 41 -0.51 8.41 -2.98
N LYS A 42 -1.09 9.58 -2.69
CA LYS A 42 -0.34 10.71 -2.10
C LYS A 42 0.19 10.34 -0.71
N ILE A 43 -0.59 9.56 0.05
CA ILE A 43 -0.22 9.01 1.35
C ILE A 43 1.03 8.11 1.29
N VAL A 44 1.28 7.46 0.15
CA VAL A 44 2.46 6.63 -0.11
C VAL A 44 3.62 7.51 -0.55
N ALA A 45 3.37 8.44 -1.48
CA ALA A 45 4.39 9.35 -1.98
C ALA A 45 4.98 10.23 -0.87
N SER A 46 4.23 10.54 0.19
CA SER A 46 4.72 11.32 1.33
C SER A 46 5.62 10.51 2.25
N ARG A 47 5.39 9.20 2.36
CA ARG A 47 6.11 8.28 3.26
C ARG A 47 7.32 7.60 2.65
N VAL A 48 7.31 7.35 1.35
CA VAL A 48 8.47 6.80 0.62
C VAL A 48 9.62 7.82 0.55
N GLY A 49 9.35 9.07 0.95
CA GLY A 49 10.19 10.23 0.70
C GLY A 49 11.52 10.37 1.45
N ASN A 50 12.12 9.31 2.02
CA ASN A 50 13.47 9.42 2.62
C ASN A 50 14.10 8.06 2.96
N ILE A 51 14.20 7.16 1.97
CA ILE A 51 14.70 5.79 2.16
C ILE A 51 16.11 5.73 2.78
N GLY A 52 16.96 6.73 2.54
CA GLY A 52 18.34 6.79 2.99
C GLY A 52 18.56 7.10 4.48
N ILE A 53 17.51 7.50 5.21
CA ILE A 53 17.61 7.83 6.65
C ILE A 53 17.53 6.56 7.52
N PHE A 54 17.06 5.44 6.95
CA PHE A 54 16.82 4.22 7.69
C PHE A 54 18.08 3.34 7.79
N PRO A 55 18.26 2.61 8.91
CA PRO A 55 19.46 1.81 9.19
C PRO A 55 19.71 0.71 8.14
N ASN A 56 18.68 0.25 7.43
CA ASN A 56 18.83 -0.67 6.30
C ASN A 56 18.14 -0.11 5.04
N PRO A 57 18.86 0.70 4.24
CA PRO A 57 18.27 1.38 3.09
C PRO A 57 17.84 0.38 2.00
N GLY A 58 18.51 -0.77 1.86
CA GLY A 58 18.15 -1.82 0.90
C GLY A 58 16.81 -2.49 1.22
N ARG A 59 16.58 -2.84 2.50
CA ARG A 59 15.29 -3.41 2.94
C ARG A 59 14.17 -2.38 2.82
N ARG A 60 14.44 -1.13 3.21
CA ARG A 60 13.48 -0.02 3.11
C ARG A 60 13.11 0.26 1.66
N ALA A 61 14.08 0.20 0.76
CA ALA A 61 13.90 0.24 -0.67
C ALA A 61 12.92 -0.85 -1.16
N ALA A 62 13.16 -2.11 -0.82
CA ALA A 62 12.30 -3.21 -1.24
C ALA A 62 10.86 -3.04 -0.71
N HIS A 63 10.71 -2.58 0.54
CA HIS A 63 9.40 -2.24 1.11
C HIS A 63 8.71 -1.09 0.37
N ALA A 64 9.46 -0.07 -0.05
CA ALA A 64 8.90 1.08 -0.77
C ALA A 64 8.39 0.66 -2.14
N LEU A 65 9.16 -0.20 -2.82
CA LEU A 65 8.74 -0.79 -4.07
C LEU A 65 7.46 -1.62 -3.88
N LYS A 66 7.42 -2.50 -2.87
CA LYS A 66 6.21 -3.28 -2.54
C LYS A 66 5.01 -2.37 -2.28
N LEU A 67 5.18 -1.30 -1.51
CA LEU A 67 4.13 -0.35 -1.19
C LEU A 67 3.60 0.38 -2.44
N VAL A 68 4.49 0.84 -3.32
CA VAL A 68 4.10 1.48 -4.59
C VAL A 68 3.34 0.51 -5.50
N VAL A 69 3.81 -0.73 -5.60
CA VAL A 69 3.13 -1.76 -6.40
C VAL A 69 1.73 -2.06 -5.85
N LEU A 70 1.61 -2.27 -4.53
CA LEU A 70 0.30 -2.46 -3.88
C LEU A 70 -0.63 -1.26 -4.08
N SER A 71 -0.11 -0.03 -3.97
CA SER A 71 -0.88 1.19 -4.21
C SER A 71 -1.46 1.22 -5.63
N ARG A 72 -0.63 0.93 -6.64
CA ARG A 72 -1.08 0.92 -8.04
C ARG A 72 -2.07 -0.22 -8.30
N LEU A 73 -1.86 -1.39 -7.72
CA LEU A 73 -2.81 -2.51 -7.82
C LEU A 73 -4.17 -2.13 -7.24
N ILE A 74 -4.20 -1.54 -6.04
CA ILE A 74 -5.45 -1.08 -5.41
C ILE A 74 -6.12 -0.02 -6.27
N ALA A 75 -5.37 0.96 -6.81
CA ALA A 75 -5.91 1.95 -7.73
C ALA A 75 -6.55 1.31 -8.97
N SER A 76 -5.92 0.29 -9.56
CA SER A 76 -6.51 -0.48 -10.66
C SER A 76 -7.77 -1.24 -10.23
N CYS A 77 -7.82 -1.79 -9.01
CA CYS A 77 -9.02 -2.42 -8.45
C CYS A 77 -10.20 -1.46 -8.28
N ILE A 78 -9.92 -0.16 -8.06
CA ILE A 78 -10.94 0.86 -7.77
C ILE A 78 -11.50 1.47 -9.06
N LYS A 79 -10.67 1.61 -10.11
CA LYS A 79 -11.08 2.18 -11.40
C LYS A 79 -12.15 1.35 -12.09
N ASP A 80 -12.11 0.03 -11.91
CA ASP A 80 -13.12 -0.87 -12.47
C ASP A 80 -14.42 -0.77 -11.64
N LYS A 81 -15.42 -0.05 -12.17
CA LYS A 81 -16.75 0.17 -11.55
C LYS A 81 -17.61 -1.10 -11.40
N GLY A 82 -17.05 -2.28 -11.67
CA GLY A 82 -17.74 -3.56 -11.56
C GLY A 82 -17.49 -4.22 -10.20
N PRO A 83 -18.43 -5.04 -9.71
CA PRO A 83 -18.12 -5.94 -8.61
C PRO A 83 -16.99 -6.83 -9.12
N THR A 84 -15.87 -6.81 -8.41
CA THR A 84 -14.91 -7.91 -8.38
C THR A 84 -14.12 -8.22 -9.66
N MET A 85 -14.12 -7.45 -10.75
CA MET A 85 -13.30 -7.81 -11.93
C MET A 85 -12.21 -6.79 -12.26
N ILE A 86 -10.94 -7.24 -12.23
CA ILE A 86 -9.79 -6.46 -12.71
C ILE A 86 -9.41 -6.89 -14.11
N ASN A 87 -9.25 -5.93 -15.02
CA ASN A 87 -8.62 -6.21 -16.32
C ASN A 87 -7.13 -6.55 -16.12
N LEU A 88 -6.70 -7.71 -16.62
CA LEU A 88 -5.32 -8.16 -16.52
C LEU A 88 -4.34 -7.16 -17.16
N ALA A 89 -4.77 -6.45 -18.20
CA ALA A 89 -4.00 -5.41 -18.85
C ALA A 89 -3.56 -4.31 -17.86
N HIS A 90 -4.41 -3.90 -16.90
CA HIS A 90 -4.06 -2.90 -15.89
C HIS A 90 -2.94 -3.37 -14.94
N ILE A 91 -2.80 -4.68 -14.74
CA ILE A 91 -1.72 -5.26 -13.93
C ILE A 91 -0.44 -5.34 -14.76
N GLU A 92 -0.54 -5.67 -16.04
CA GLU A 92 0.60 -5.76 -16.96
C GLU A 92 1.19 -4.38 -17.28
N GLU A 93 0.36 -3.33 -17.31
CA GLU A 93 0.76 -1.92 -17.39
C GLU A 93 1.65 -1.46 -16.23
N LEU A 94 1.70 -2.21 -15.13
CA LEU A 94 2.61 -1.92 -14.03
C LEU A 94 4.08 -2.13 -14.42
N LYS A 95 4.36 -2.83 -15.53
CA LYS A 95 5.72 -3.15 -16.03
C LYS A 95 6.60 -3.77 -14.95
N LEU A 96 6.02 -4.65 -14.12
CA LEU A 96 6.76 -5.38 -13.10
C LEU A 96 7.63 -6.48 -13.73
N PRO A 97 8.78 -6.82 -13.13
CA PRO A 97 9.51 -8.02 -13.51
C PRO A 97 8.61 -9.26 -13.47
N PRO A 98 8.67 -10.17 -14.47
CA PRO A 98 7.75 -11.31 -14.56
C PRO A 98 7.67 -12.16 -13.29
N LYS A 99 8.82 -12.37 -12.63
CA LYS A 99 8.90 -13.12 -11.36
C LYS A 99 8.19 -12.43 -10.19
N MET A 100 8.20 -11.09 -10.13
CA MET A 100 7.45 -10.37 -9.10
C MET A 100 5.95 -10.41 -9.38
N LEU A 101 5.59 -10.27 -10.65
CA LEU A 101 4.22 -10.31 -11.10
C LEU A 101 3.59 -11.69 -10.87
N SER A 102 4.33 -12.78 -11.07
CA SER A 102 3.84 -14.13 -10.75
C SER A 102 3.60 -14.34 -9.25
N VAL A 103 4.51 -13.84 -8.39
CA VAL A 103 4.33 -13.90 -6.92
C VAL A 103 3.11 -13.09 -6.48
N ILE A 104 2.96 -11.86 -6.98
CA ILE A 104 1.80 -11.01 -6.67
C ILE A 104 0.50 -11.66 -7.15
N ARG A 105 0.52 -12.27 -8.36
CA ARG A 105 -0.62 -13.03 -8.87
C ARG A 105 -0.97 -14.17 -7.93
N ALA A 106 -0.01 -15.00 -7.54
CA ALA A 106 -0.25 -16.12 -6.63
C ALA A 106 -0.74 -15.68 -5.23
N GLU A 107 -0.29 -14.53 -4.72
CA GLU A 107 -0.60 -14.05 -3.37
C GLU A 107 -1.98 -13.37 -3.26
N PHE A 108 -2.35 -12.59 -4.28
CA PHE A 108 -3.52 -11.69 -4.23
C PHE A 108 -4.63 -11.99 -5.25
N PHE A 109 -4.36 -12.76 -6.29
CA PHE A 109 -5.28 -12.92 -7.42
C PHE A 109 -5.59 -14.40 -7.69
N GLY A 110 -6.87 -14.70 -7.90
CA GLY A 110 -7.30 -16.01 -8.38
C GLY A 110 -7.03 -16.23 -9.88
N ALA A 111 -7.56 -17.33 -10.41
CA ALA A 111 -7.46 -17.65 -11.83
C ALA A 111 -8.13 -16.57 -12.70
N SER A 112 -7.44 -16.16 -13.78
CA SER A 112 -8.01 -15.28 -14.80
C SER A 112 -9.01 -16.03 -15.69
N ARG A 113 -10.02 -15.31 -16.17
CA ARG A 113 -10.99 -15.83 -17.14
C ARG A 113 -11.13 -14.85 -18.30
N ASN A 114 -11.34 -15.40 -19.49
CA ASN A 114 -11.71 -14.59 -20.65
C ASN A 114 -13.17 -14.14 -20.51
N PHE A 115 -13.38 -12.83 -20.53
CA PHE A 115 -14.70 -12.22 -20.54
C PHE A 115 -14.78 -11.23 -21.68
N ARG A 116 -15.59 -11.56 -22.71
CA ARG A 116 -15.76 -10.74 -23.93
C ARG A 116 -14.43 -10.37 -24.61
N GLY A 117 -13.55 -11.35 -24.77
CA GLY A 117 -12.23 -11.16 -25.41
C GLY A 117 -11.18 -10.46 -24.54
N GLN A 118 -11.50 -10.10 -23.29
CA GLN A 118 -10.54 -9.54 -22.34
C GLN A 118 -10.25 -10.52 -21.20
N MET A 119 -8.99 -10.68 -20.84
CA MET A 119 -8.62 -11.42 -19.63
C MET A 119 -8.95 -10.60 -18.39
N LYS A 120 -9.84 -11.13 -17.54
CA LYS A 120 -10.23 -10.50 -16.28
C LYS A 120 -9.97 -11.44 -15.10
N ILE A 121 -9.54 -10.87 -13.98
CA ILE A 121 -9.41 -11.57 -12.70
C ILE A 121 -10.61 -11.23 -11.86
N ASN A 122 -11.32 -12.25 -11.38
CA ASN A 122 -12.40 -12.05 -10.41
C ASN A 122 -11.81 -12.01 -8.99
N LEU A 123 -11.74 -10.83 -8.35
CA LEU A 123 -11.39 -10.69 -6.94
C LEU A 123 -12.58 -10.89 -6.04
N ASN A 124 -12.54 -11.96 -5.26
CA ASN A 124 -13.43 -12.09 -4.12
C ASN A 124 -13.26 -10.88 -3.16
N PRO A 125 -14.33 -10.37 -2.53
CA PRO A 125 -14.23 -9.36 -1.47
C PRO A 125 -13.15 -9.65 -0.42
N THR A 126 -12.93 -10.93 -0.09
CA THR A 126 -11.88 -11.37 0.84
C THR A 126 -10.46 -11.08 0.32
N GLU A 127 -10.22 -11.31 -0.97
CA GLU A 127 -8.93 -11.05 -1.62
C GLU A 127 -8.66 -9.54 -1.70
N LYS A 128 -9.71 -8.76 -2.01
CA LYS A 128 -9.63 -7.29 -1.98
C LYS A 128 -9.28 -6.79 -0.59
N SER A 129 -9.94 -7.29 0.45
CA SER A 129 -9.62 -6.95 1.85
C SER A 129 -8.20 -7.37 2.24
N ARG A 130 -7.72 -8.54 1.78
CA ARG A 130 -6.34 -9.01 2.02
C ARG A 130 -5.31 -8.07 1.37
N LEU A 131 -5.56 -7.65 0.13
CA LEU A 131 -4.70 -6.70 -0.60
C LEU A 131 -4.61 -5.36 0.15
N ILE A 132 -5.75 -4.82 0.56
CA ILE A 132 -5.81 -3.57 1.33
C ILE A 132 -5.12 -3.75 2.69
N ALA A 133 -5.34 -4.85 3.40
CA ALA A 133 -4.68 -5.12 4.68
C ALA A 133 -3.15 -5.14 4.54
N HIS A 134 -2.61 -5.79 3.49
CA HIS A 134 -1.17 -5.78 3.21
C HIS A 134 -0.66 -4.37 2.95
N PHE A 135 -1.40 -3.57 2.18
CA PHE A 135 -1.06 -2.17 1.96
C PHE A 135 -1.02 -1.36 3.26
N LEU A 136 -2.03 -1.51 4.13
CA LEU A 136 -2.10 -0.83 5.42
C LEU A 136 -0.95 -1.21 6.34
N CYS A 137 -0.62 -2.50 6.44
CA CYS A 137 0.55 -2.96 7.18
C CYS A 137 1.83 -2.31 6.68
N MET A 138 2.01 -2.23 5.36
CA MET A 138 3.18 -1.57 4.77
C MET A 138 3.19 -0.08 5.14
N ILE A 139 2.07 0.65 5.03
CA ILE A 139 2.03 2.06 5.42
C ILE A 139 2.40 2.25 6.89
N LEU A 140 1.85 1.43 7.80
CA LEU A 140 2.18 1.50 9.22
C LEU A 140 3.68 1.34 9.45
N LEU A 141 4.31 0.33 8.83
CA LEU A 141 5.75 0.10 8.90
C LEU A 141 6.56 1.27 8.31
N PHE A 142 5.98 2.04 7.40
CA PHE A 142 6.62 3.22 6.84
C PHE A 142 6.63 4.43 7.79
N ASP A 143 5.82 4.40 8.84
CA ASP A 143 5.61 5.50 9.78
C ASP A 143 6.34 5.28 11.12
N GLU A 144 7.39 4.46 11.13
CA GLU A 144 8.23 4.19 12.31
C GLU A 144 8.89 5.49 12.82
N PRO A 145 8.90 5.75 14.15
CA PRO A 145 8.47 4.87 15.25
C PRO A 145 7.00 4.99 15.67
N ASP A 146 6.25 5.93 15.11
CA ASP A 146 4.89 6.23 15.55
C ASP A 146 3.85 5.19 15.10
N PHE A 147 4.13 4.49 14.00
CA PHE A 147 3.28 3.48 13.36
C PHE A 147 1.83 3.97 13.22
N THR A 148 1.66 5.15 12.61
CA THR A 148 0.35 5.79 12.46
C THR A 148 -0.13 5.93 11.02
N VAL A 149 -1.45 5.99 10.86
CA VAL A 149 -2.12 6.25 9.57
C VAL A 149 -3.32 7.17 9.77
N PRO A 150 -3.40 8.32 9.05
CA PRO A 150 -4.57 9.17 9.07
C PRO A 150 -5.73 8.53 8.29
N ILE A 151 -6.93 8.50 8.88
CA ILE A 151 -8.03 7.67 8.38
C ILE A 151 -8.73 8.32 7.18
N SER A 152 -8.99 9.62 7.22
CA SER A 152 -9.74 10.31 6.17
C SER A 152 -8.98 10.37 4.83
N PRO A 153 -7.70 10.78 4.79
CA PRO A 153 -6.92 10.74 3.55
C PRO A 153 -6.83 9.33 2.97
N LEU A 154 -6.64 8.32 3.83
CA LEU A 154 -6.61 6.93 3.43
C LEU A 154 -7.94 6.49 2.80
N SER A 155 -9.07 6.83 3.43
CA SER A 155 -10.41 6.52 2.94
C SER A 155 -10.68 7.13 1.56
N VAL A 156 -10.33 8.40 1.38
CA VAL A 156 -10.48 9.12 0.11
C VAL A 156 -9.58 8.53 -0.97
N GLU A 157 -8.30 8.31 -0.68
CA GLU A 157 -7.34 7.82 -1.67
C GLU A 157 -7.59 6.38 -2.11
N LEU A 158 -8.05 5.52 -1.19
CA LEU A 158 -8.39 4.14 -1.51
C LEU A 158 -9.84 3.97 -1.96
N ASN A 159 -10.64 5.04 -2.00
CA ASN A 159 -12.08 4.97 -2.27
C ASN A 159 -12.78 3.88 -1.43
N ILE A 160 -12.42 3.78 -0.15
CA ILE A 160 -12.99 2.87 0.84
C ILE A 160 -13.68 3.73 1.86
N GLY A 161 -14.95 3.48 2.17
CA GLY A 161 -15.67 4.25 3.20
C GLY A 161 -14.95 4.22 4.55
N GLU A 162 -14.91 5.35 5.27
CA GLU A 162 -14.13 5.51 6.50
C GLU A 162 -14.43 4.41 7.55
N LEU A 163 -15.69 3.99 7.69
CA LEU A 163 -16.08 2.90 8.60
C LEU A 163 -15.37 1.58 8.26
N THR A 164 -15.21 1.27 6.98
CA THR A 164 -14.51 0.07 6.52
C THR A 164 -13.01 0.22 6.77
N SER A 165 -12.43 1.39 6.54
CA SER A 165 -11.03 1.69 6.87
C SER A 165 -10.75 1.48 8.36
N VAL A 166 -11.62 2.00 9.23
CA VAL A 166 -11.55 1.80 10.69
C VAL A 166 -11.58 0.31 11.04
N LYS A 167 -12.53 -0.45 10.50
CA LYS A 167 -12.66 -1.90 10.78
C LYS A 167 -11.42 -2.69 10.33
N LEU A 168 -10.85 -2.37 9.17
CA LEU A 168 -9.64 -3.01 8.68
C LEU A 168 -8.44 -2.69 9.58
N LEU A 169 -8.26 -1.43 9.97
CA LEU A 169 -7.18 -1.01 10.85
C LEU A 169 -7.31 -1.63 12.26
N GLN A 170 -8.52 -1.67 12.82
CA GLN A 170 -8.77 -2.37 14.08
C GLN A 170 -8.49 -3.88 13.96
N GLY A 171 -8.83 -4.51 12.84
CA GLY A 171 -8.50 -5.90 12.56
C GLY A 171 -7.01 -6.18 12.47
N LEU A 172 -6.19 -5.17 12.16
CA LEU A 172 -4.73 -5.22 12.20
C LEU A 172 -4.15 -4.94 13.60
N GLY A 173 -4.99 -4.67 14.61
CA GLY A 173 -4.57 -4.34 15.96
C GLY A 173 -4.32 -2.85 16.20
N CYS A 174 -4.76 -1.96 15.31
CA CYS A 174 -4.66 -0.53 15.55
C CYS A 174 -5.76 -0.03 16.48
N THR A 175 -5.40 0.88 17.39
CA THR A 175 -6.35 1.72 18.10
C THR A 175 -6.63 2.99 17.29
N ILE A 176 -7.87 3.49 17.38
CA ILE A 176 -8.28 4.72 16.71
C ILE A 176 -8.30 5.84 17.75
N THR A 177 -7.48 6.87 17.54
CA THR A 177 -7.39 8.03 18.41
C THR A 177 -7.78 9.30 17.67
N GLN A 178 -8.22 10.31 18.41
CA GLN A 178 -8.37 11.66 17.88
C GLN A 178 -6.98 12.26 17.64
N CYS A 179 -6.82 12.99 16.53
CA CYS A 179 -5.60 13.75 16.25
C CYS A 179 -5.51 14.95 17.20
N THR A 180 -4.28 15.34 17.56
CA THR A 180 -4.05 16.68 18.11
C THR A 180 -4.31 17.75 17.04
N ALA A 181 -4.47 19.02 17.45
CA ALA A 181 -4.70 20.11 16.50
C ALA A 181 -3.59 20.20 15.43
N GLU A 182 -2.33 20.03 15.82
CA GLU A 182 -1.19 20.03 14.91
C GLU A 182 -1.23 18.86 13.92
N GLN A 183 -1.50 17.65 14.42
CA GLN A 183 -1.61 16.44 13.58
C GLN A 183 -2.78 16.54 12.61
N ALA A 184 -3.90 17.13 13.04
CA ALA A 184 -5.08 17.30 12.23
C ALA A 184 -4.82 18.21 11.02
N ILE A 185 -4.08 19.30 11.23
CA ILE A 185 -3.65 20.21 10.16
C ILE A 185 -2.63 19.51 9.25
N LEU A 186 -1.62 18.85 9.82
CA LEU A 186 -0.55 18.22 9.07
C LEU A 186 -1.04 17.09 8.15
N HIS A 187 -1.93 16.25 8.67
CA HIS A 187 -2.42 15.07 7.96
C HIS A 187 -3.80 15.25 7.32
N ASN A 188 -4.41 16.43 7.48
CA ASN A 188 -5.78 16.72 7.02
C ASN A 188 -6.76 15.62 7.47
N SER A 189 -6.71 15.22 8.74
CA SER A 189 -7.57 14.18 9.31
C SER A 189 -7.80 14.40 10.79
N LEU A 190 -9.03 14.21 11.23
CA LEU A 190 -9.38 14.30 12.65
C LEU A 190 -9.06 13.01 13.42
N ARG A 191 -8.92 11.88 12.72
CA ARG A 191 -8.70 10.56 13.34
C ARG A 191 -7.48 9.88 12.77
N MET A 192 -6.75 9.24 13.67
CA MET A 192 -5.55 8.50 13.34
C MET A 192 -5.65 7.09 13.89
N ALA A 193 -5.21 6.11 13.10
CA ALA A 193 -4.99 4.76 13.58
C ALA A 193 -3.53 4.64 14.02
N ARG A 194 -3.30 4.05 15.19
CA ARG A 194 -1.97 3.77 15.72
C ARG A 194 -1.85 2.29 16.03
N LEU A 195 -0.77 1.65 15.59
CA LEU A 195 -0.47 0.29 16.01
C LEU A 195 -0.02 0.31 17.48
N THR A 196 -0.82 -0.28 18.35
CA THR A 196 -0.60 -0.29 19.81
C THR A 196 -0.35 -1.71 20.26
N GLY A 197 0.86 -2.22 19.99
CA GLY A 197 1.34 -3.50 20.47
C GLY A 197 0.54 -4.73 20.01
N PRO A 198 0.91 -5.94 20.46
CA PRO A 198 0.14 -7.14 20.19
C PRO A 198 -1.26 -7.03 20.83
N PRO A 199 -2.31 -7.56 20.18
CA PRO A 199 -3.65 -7.52 20.72
C PRO A 199 -3.69 -8.20 22.09
N GLU A 200 -4.27 -7.54 23.09
CA GLU A 200 -4.44 -8.14 24.42
C GLU A 200 -5.19 -9.48 24.29
N LYS A 201 -4.66 -10.52 24.96
CA LYS A 201 -5.21 -11.87 24.99
C LYS A 201 -6.66 -11.83 25.50
N GLY A 202 -7.61 -11.74 24.58
CA GLY A 202 -9.05 -11.67 24.91
C GLY A 202 -9.90 -10.90 23.90
N GLY A 203 -9.30 -10.09 23.01
CA GLY A 203 -10.03 -9.15 22.15
C GLY A 203 -10.45 -9.64 20.76
N LEU A 204 -10.34 -10.93 20.41
CA LEU A 204 -10.74 -11.42 19.09
C LEU A 204 -12.28 -11.51 18.97
N LYS A 205 -12.95 -10.36 18.84
CA LYS A 205 -14.31 -10.32 18.31
C LYS A 205 -14.26 -10.80 16.85
N ARG A 206 -14.65 -12.07 16.63
CA ARG A 206 -14.80 -12.64 15.28
C ARG A 206 -15.62 -11.68 14.41
N PHE A 207 -15.00 -11.19 13.34
CA PHE A 207 -15.66 -10.37 12.33
C PHE A 207 -16.79 -11.17 11.67
N LYS A 208 -18.04 -10.84 11.98
CA LYS A 208 -19.20 -11.32 11.24
C LYS A 208 -19.44 -10.39 10.05
N PHE A 209 -19.11 -10.83 8.85
CA PHE A 209 -19.60 -10.18 7.63
C PHE A 209 -21.11 -10.42 7.56
N GLY A 210 -21.90 -9.36 7.74
CA GLY A 210 -23.35 -9.41 7.57
C GLY A 210 -23.65 -9.79 6.12
N LYS A 211 -24.26 -10.96 5.93
CA LYS A 211 -24.96 -11.29 4.70
C LYS A 211 -26.16 -10.33 4.61
N LYS A 212 -26.21 -9.50 3.59
CA LYS A 212 -27.46 -8.94 3.08
C LYS A 212 -28.03 -9.92 2.08
#